data_AF-A0A7X8Q6G9-F1
#
_entry.id   AF-A0A7X8Q6G9-F1
#
_cell.length_a   1.000
_cell.length_b   1.000
_cell.length_c   1.000
_cell.angle_alpha   90.00
_cell.angle_beta   90.00
_cell.angle_gamma   90.00
#
_symmetry.space_group_name_H-M   'P 1'
#
loop_
_entity.id
_entity.type
_entity.pdbx_description
1 polymer ?
#
loop_
_entity_poly.entity_id
_entity_poly.type
_entity_poly.pdbx_seq_one_letter_code
_entity_poly.pdbx_strand_id
1 'polypeptide(L)' 'DYEAARDNGVLFNPIVAGKERDSWNNVLEVSSVKFRNGTFKGEYQDEILKDFFATLAEEPHWKIS' A
#
# COMPACT_ATOMS: atom_id res chain seq x y z
N ASP A 1 -3.44 10.10 3.05
CA ASP A 1 -4.11 8.87 3.50
C ASP A 1 -3.29 8.05 4.49
N TYR A 2 -2.06 7.64 4.17
CA TYR A 2 -1.24 6.86 5.11
C TYR A 2 -1.07 7.53 6.48
N GLU A 3 -0.67 8.81 6.52
CA GLU A 3 -0.50 9.56 7.78
C GLU A 3 -1.79 9.57 8.62
N ALA A 4 -2.95 9.78 7.98
CA ALA A 4 -4.23 9.74 8.66
C ALA A 4 -4.58 8.32 9.16
N ALA A 5 -4.27 7.27 8.40
CA ALA A 5 -4.47 5.89 8.84
C ALA A 5 -3.61 5.56 10.06
N ARG A 6 -2.33 5.96 10.02
CA ARG A 6 -1.37 5.82 11.13
C ARG A 6 -1.87 6.53 12.39
N ASP A 7 -2.26 7.79 12.27
CA ASP A 7 -2.68 8.61 13.42
C ASP A 7 -3.99 8.09 14.05
N ASN A 8 -4.84 7.43 13.25
CA ASN A 8 -6.06 6.76 13.73
C ASN A 8 -5.84 5.30 14.16
N GLY A 9 -4.61 4.79 14.10
CA GLY A 9 -4.29 3.41 14.48
C GLY A 9 -4.95 2.34 13.60
N VAL A 10 -5.34 2.69 12.37
CA VAL A 10 -5.94 1.75 11.41
C VAL A 10 -4.89 1.24 10.42
N LEU A 11 -5.13 0.03 9.91
CA LEU A 11 -4.27 -0.59 8.90
C LEU A 11 -4.47 0.12 7.55
N PHE A 12 -3.38 0.20 6.77
CA PHE A 12 -3.33 0.91 5.50
C PHE A 12 -2.86 -0.03 4.40
N ASN A 13 -3.59 -0.07 3.29
CA ASN A 13 -3.27 -0.87 2.11
C ASN A 13 -3.22 0.05 0.87
N PRO A 14 -2.03 0.52 0.46
CA PRO A 14 -1.88 1.45 -0.64
C PRO A 14 -2.16 0.80 -2.01
N ILE A 15 -2.66 1.63 -2.93
CA ILE A 15 -2.60 1.36 -4.36
C ILE A 15 -1.37 2.08 -4.91
N VAL A 16 -0.40 1.32 -5.42
CA VAL A 16 0.88 1.87 -5.89
C VAL A 16 0.72 2.44 -7.30
N ALA A 17 1.10 3.70 -7.49
CA ALA A 17 1.04 4.38 -8.77
C ALA A 17 1.92 3.68 -9.83
N GLY A 18 1.41 3.52 -11.04
CA GLY A 18 2.09 2.75 -12.10
C GLY A 18 2.03 1.22 -11.91
N LYS A 19 1.42 0.73 -10.82
CA LYS A 19 1.20 -0.69 -10.52
C LYS A 19 -0.23 -0.93 -10.03
N GLU A 20 -1.21 -0.16 -10.52
CA GLU A 20 -2.57 -0.15 -9.99
C GLU A 20 -3.26 -1.50 -10.14
N ARG A 21 -3.14 -2.14 -11.32
CA ARG A 21 -3.75 -3.45 -11.58
C ARG A 21 -3.25 -4.51 -10.60
N ASP A 22 -1.94 -4.57 -10.39
CA ASP A 22 -1.32 -5.54 -9.49
C ASP A 22 -1.67 -5.25 -8.03
N SER A 23 -1.71 -3.97 -7.66
CA SER A 23 -2.16 -3.54 -6.32
C SER A 23 -3.59 -3.98 -6.05
N TRP A 24 -4.51 -3.76 -7.00
CA TRP A 24 -5.91 -4.18 -6.85
C TRP A 24 -6.06 -5.71 -6.79
N ASN A 25 -5.32 -6.46 -7.61
CA ASN A 25 -5.31 -7.92 -7.52
C ASN A 25 -4.79 -8.40 -6.15
N ASN A 26 -3.71 -7.79 -5.65
CA ASN A 26 -3.18 -8.10 -4.32
C ASN A 26 -4.20 -7.81 -3.20
N VAL A 27 -4.92 -6.69 -3.30
CA VAL A 27 -5.99 -6.33 -2.35
C VAL A 27 -7.02 -7.46 -2.27
N LEU A 28 -7.51 -7.91 -3.43
CA LEU A 28 -8.57 -8.91 -3.52
C LEU A 28 -8.10 -10.30 -3.06
N GLU A 29 -6.93 -10.74 -3.51
CA GLU A 29 -6.49 -12.13 -3.36
C GLU A 29 -5.67 -12.37 -2.09
N VAL A 30 -4.82 -11.42 -1.69
CA VAL A 30 -3.83 -11.62 -0.63
C VAL A 30 -4.20 -10.82 0.61
N SER A 31 -4.28 -9.49 0.47
CA SER A 31 -4.53 -8.59 1.59
C SER A 31 -5.84 -8.93 2.28
N SER A 32 -6.92 -9.19 1.52
CA SER A 32 -8.23 -9.52 2.08
C SER A 32 -8.20 -10.77 2.98
N VAL A 33 -7.41 -11.79 2.60
CA VAL A 33 -7.23 -13.02 3.38
C VAL A 33 -6.44 -12.72 4.66
N LYS A 34 -5.33 -11.99 4.55
CA LYS A 34 -4.52 -11.61 5.71
C LYS A 34 -5.29 -10.73 6.70
N PHE A 35 -6.13 -9.82 6.21
CA PHE A 35 -7.04 -9.03 7.04
C PHE A 35 -7.99 -9.91 7.83
N ARG A 36 -8.70 -10.83 7.16
CA ARG A 36 -9.63 -11.76 7.82
C ARG A 36 -8.95 -12.68 8.83
N ASN A 37 -7.69 -13.05 8.56
CA ASN A 37 -6.92 -13.93 9.44
C ASN A 37 -6.13 -13.17 10.53
N GLY A 38 -6.21 -11.84 10.58
CA GLY A 38 -5.48 -11.02 11.56
C GLY A 38 -3.97 -10.96 11.34
N THR A 39 -3.47 -11.38 10.17
CA THR A 39 -2.04 -11.45 9.82
C THR A 39 -1.60 -10.36 8.83
N PHE A 40 -2.43 -9.32 8.66
CA PHE A 40 -2.09 -8.19 7.81
C PHE A 40 -1.04 -7.27 8.46
N LYS A 41 -1.19 -6.98 9.76
CA LYS A 41 -0.29 -6.11 10.51
C LYS A 41 1.08 -6.78 10.70
N GLY A 42 2.13 -5.96 10.74
CA GLY A 42 3.52 -6.40 10.95
C GLY A 42 4.26 -6.46 9.62
N GLU A 43 5.10 -7.48 9.46
CA GLU A 43 6.01 -7.64 8.32
C GLU A 43 5.34 -7.42 6.96
N TYR A 44 4.14 -7.97 6.76
CA TYR A 44 3.43 -7.81 5.49
C TYR A 44 3.02 -6.36 5.20
N GLN A 45 2.47 -5.64 6.19
CA GLN A 45 2.13 -4.23 6.00
C GLN A 45 3.41 -3.40 5.80
N ASP A 46 4.49 -3.70 6.51
CA ASP A 46 5.76 -2.99 6.40
C ASP A 46 6.37 -3.15 4.99
N GLU A 47 6.29 -4.36 4.40
CA GLU A 47 6.71 -4.62 3.02
C GLU A 47 5.91 -3.81 2.00
N ILE A 48 4.58 -3.81 2.11
CA ILE A 48 3.73 -3.04 1.17
C ILE A 48 4.00 -1.54 1.29
N LEU A 49 4.18 -1.03 2.52
CA LEU A 49 4.50 0.38 2.74
C LEU A 49 5.85 0.75 2.14
N LYS A 50 6.85 -0.13 2.26
CA LYS A 50 8.16 0.07 1.65
C LYS A 50 8.07 0.24 0.13
N ASP A 51 7.33 -0.64 -0.54
CA ASP A 51 7.13 -0.55 -1.99
C ASP A 51 6.37 0.73 -2.38
N PHE A 52 5.35 1.10 -1.60
CA PHE A 52 4.60 2.33 -1.81
C PHE A 52 5.48 3.59 -1.67
N PHE A 53 6.30 3.69 -0.62
CA PHE A 53 7.17 4.83 -0.40
C PHE A 53 8.30 4.92 -1.43
N ALA A 54 8.80 3.77 -1.92
CA ALA A 54 9.79 3.75 -3.00
C ALA A 54 9.26 4.46 -4.25
N THR A 55 8.00 4.21 -4.62
CA THR A 55 7.35 4.87 -5.78
C THR A 55 7.10 6.37 -5.57
N LEU A 56 6.97 6.84 -4.32
CA LEU A 56 6.86 8.28 -4.04
C LEU A 56 8.21 9.01 -4.11
N ALA A 57 9.32 8.30 -3.93
CA ALA A 57 10.67 8.86 -4.01
C ALA A 57 11.15 9.01 -5.47
N GLU A 58 10.59 8.24 -6.40
CA GLU A 58 10.83 8.40 -7.83
C GLU A 58 10.15 9.69 -8.33
N GLU A 59 10.85 10.48 -9.17
CA GLU A 59 10.26 11.72 -9.67
C GLU A 59 8.95 11.43 -10.44
N PRO A 60 7.87 12.14 -10.11
CA PRO A 60 6.60 11.90 -10.77
C PRO A 60 6.68 12.25 -12.25
N HIS A 61 6.51 11.24 -13.12
CA HIS A 61 6.46 11.39 -14.58
C HIS A 61 5.25 12.22 -15.08
N TRP A 62 4.32 12.60 -14.19
CA TRP A 62 3.24 13.53 -14.50
C TRP A 62 3.64 15.01 -14.45
N LYS A 63 4.87 15.33 -14.06
CA LYS A 63 5.49 16.66 -14.28
C LYS A 63 6.19 16.70 -15.63
N ILE A 64 5.41 16.83 -16.71
CA ILE A 64 5.95 17.38 -17.96
C ILE A 64 5.32 18.77 -18.10
N SER A 65 6.16 19.81 -17.98
CA SER A 65 5.78 21.21 -18.25
C SER A 65 5.60 21.46 -19.74
#